data_AF-A0A0S9C701-F1
#
_entry.id   AF-A0A0S9C701-F1
#
_cell.length_a   1.000
_cell.length_b   1.000
_cell.length_c   1.000
_cell.angle_alpha   90.00
_cell.angle_beta   90.00
_cell.angle_gamma   90.00
#
_symmetry.space_group_name_H-M   'P 1'
#
loop_
_entity.id
_entity.type
_entity.pdbx_description
1 polymer ?
#
loop_
_entity_poly.entity_id
_entity_poly.type
_entity_poly.pdbx_seq_one_letter_code
_entity_poly.pdbx_strand_id
1 'polypeptide(L)'
;MIPGEYVLNTEPVLVNAGREAIDVVVTNTGDRPVQVGSHFHFAEANAALAFNRQAASGRRLDIPAGTAARFEPGDSRTVRLIQLAGRREVYGLSNAVNGPLAPVEEGRK
;
A
#
# COMPACT_ATOMS: atom_id res chain seq x y z
N MET A 1 -22.62 -6.05 34.22
CA MET A 1 -23.21 -5.48 32.99
C MET A 1 -22.69 -4.05 32.89
N ILE A 2 -21.92 -3.76 31.84
CA ILE A 2 -21.29 -2.47 31.60
C ILE A 2 -22.01 -1.84 30.39
N PRO A 3 -22.86 -0.81 30.59
CA PRO A 3 -23.55 -0.16 29.48
C PRO A 3 -22.59 0.33 28.40
N GLY A 4 -22.79 -0.14 27.17
CA GLY A 4 -21.95 0.22 26.01
C GLY A 4 -20.70 -0.65 25.80
N GLU A 5 -20.51 -1.72 26.59
CA GLU A 5 -19.40 -2.65 26.36
C GLU A 5 -19.55 -3.41 25.03
N TYR A 6 -18.43 -3.64 24.37
CA TYR A 6 -18.37 -4.57 23.25
C TYR A 6 -17.98 -5.95 23.74
N VAL A 7 -18.79 -6.95 23.37
CA VAL A 7 -18.44 -8.36 23.52
C VAL A 7 -17.98 -8.86 22.14
N LEU A 8 -16.67 -8.87 21.94
CA LEU A 8 -16.07 -9.19 20.64
C LEU A 8 -15.93 -10.70 20.45
N ASN A 9 -15.98 -11.14 19.19
CA ASN A 9 -15.54 -12.49 18.84
C ASN A 9 -14.01 -12.57 18.97
N THR A 10 -13.50 -13.77 19.29
CA THR A 10 -12.06 -14.07 19.37
C THR A 10 -11.41 -14.26 18.00
N GLU A 11 -12.20 -14.52 16.97
CA GLU A 11 -11.70 -14.73 15.62
C GLU A 11 -11.12 -13.44 15.02
N PRO A 12 -9.89 -13.48 14.49
CA PRO A 12 -9.29 -12.32 13.84
C PRO A 12 -9.99 -12.00 12.52
N VAL A 13 -10.11 -10.71 12.21
CA VAL A 13 -10.65 -10.24 10.94
C VAL A 13 -9.58 -10.28 9.85
N LEU A 14 -9.77 -11.12 8.84
CA LEU A 14 -8.89 -11.16 7.67
C LEU A 14 -9.16 -9.95 6.77
N VAL A 15 -8.14 -9.12 6.56
CA VAL A 15 -8.20 -7.99 5.63
C VAL A 15 -7.69 -8.39 4.25
N ASN A 16 -8.20 -7.72 3.21
CA ASN A 16 -7.74 -7.88 1.83
C ASN A 16 -7.78 -9.33 1.29
N ALA A 17 -8.69 -10.17 1.81
CA ALA A 17 -8.81 -11.57 1.43
C ALA A 17 -8.93 -11.76 -0.10
N GLY A 18 -8.28 -12.81 -0.62
CA GLY A 18 -8.30 -13.16 -2.04
C GLY A 18 -7.43 -12.27 -2.92
N ARG A 19 -6.61 -11.37 -2.36
CA ARG A 19 -5.67 -10.53 -3.11
C ARG A 19 -4.25 -11.04 -2.94
N GLU A 20 -3.58 -11.22 -4.07
CA GLU A 20 -2.16 -11.53 -4.07
C GLU A 20 -1.34 -10.28 -3.73
N ALA A 21 -0.42 -10.45 -2.77
CA ALA A 21 0.52 -9.42 -2.37
C ALA A 21 1.92 -9.74 -2.88
N ILE A 22 2.63 -8.72 -3.33
CA ILE A 22 4.05 -8.80 -3.66
C ILE A 22 4.89 -8.14 -2.56
N ASP A 23 6.09 -8.65 -2.34
CA ASP A 23 7.05 -8.06 -1.42
C ASP A 23 7.96 -7.08 -2.17
N VAL A 24 8.09 -5.87 -1.63
CA VAL A 24 8.94 -4.81 -2.19
C VAL A 24 9.82 -4.24 -1.10
N VAL A 25 11.14 -4.28 -1.33
CA VAL A 25 12.12 -3.60 -0.46
C VAL A 25 12.09 -2.11 -0.77
N VAL A 26 11.92 -1.30 0.28
CA VAL A 26 11.81 0.15 0.19
C VAL A 26 12.82 0.76 1.16
N THR A 27 13.66 1.65 0.62
CA THR A 27 14.70 2.35 1.40
C THR A 27 14.43 3.85 1.35
N ASN A 28 14.43 4.52 2.51
CA ASN A 28 14.36 5.98 2.56
C ASN A 28 15.76 6.58 2.45
N THR A 29 16.06 7.20 1.31
CA THR A 29 17.34 7.86 1.05
C THR A 29 17.34 9.34 1.46
N GLY A 30 16.23 9.84 1.98
CA GLY A 30 16.09 11.21 2.46
C GLY A 30 16.63 11.40 3.89
N ASP A 31 16.72 12.65 4.28
CA ASP A 31 17.14 13.11 5.62
C ASP A 31 15.99 13.25 6.62
N ARG A 32 14.74 13.03 6.17
CA ARG A 32 13.51 13.16 6.95
C ARG A 32 12.67 11.89 6.87
N PRO A 33 11.90 11.60 7.92
CA PRO A 33 11.02 10.45 7.91
C PRO A 33 9.90 10.61 6.88
N VAL A 34 9.52 9.51 6.25
CA VAL A 34 8.41 9.44 5.28
C VAL A 34 7.39 8.42 5.76
N GLN A 35 6.12 8.78 5.74
CA GLN A 35 5.03 7.87 6.09
C GLN A 35 4.04 7.76 4.93
N VAL A 36 3.73 6.53 4.53
CA VAL A 36 2.84 6.23 3.41
C VAL A 36 1.60 5.49 3.92
N GLY A 37 0.42 6.03 3.62
CA GLY A 37 -0.86 5.49 4.08
C GLY A 37 -1.33 4.27 3.28
N SER A 38 -2.23 3.48 3.90
CA SER A 38 -2.79 2.24 3.35
C SER A 38 -3.36 2.31 1.93
N HIS A 39 -3.90 3.46 1.51
CA HIS A 39 -4.63 3.62 0.22
C HIS A 39 -3.90 4.49 -0.80
N PHE A 40 -2.68 4.94 -0.49
CA PHE A 40 -1.90 5.73 -1.43
C PHE A 40 -1.41 4.83 -2.58
N HIS A 41 -1.45 5.32 -3.83
CA HIS A 41 -0.89 4.59 -4.97
C HIS A 41 0.64 4.53 -4.80
N PHE A 42 1.16 3.35 -4.47
CA PHE A 42 2.50 3.23 -3.89
C PHE A 42 3.59 3.67 -4.87
N ALA A 43 3.41 3.48 -6.18
CA ALA A 43 4.34 3.96 -7.20
C ALA A 43 4.52 5.49 -7.20
N GLU A 44 3.55 6.25 -6.69
CA GLU A 44 3.59 7.72 -6.60
C GLU A 44 4.12 8.23 -5.26
N ALA A 45 4.58 7.34 -4.37
CA ALA A 45 5.07 7.72 -3.05
C ALA A 45 6.29 8.66 -3.15
N ASN A 46 6.66 9.31 -2.05
CA ASN A 46 7.75 10.30 -2.01
C ASN A 46 9.00 9.84 -2.79
N ALA A 47 9.58 10.73 -3.61
CA ALA A 47 10.74 10.44 -4.46
C ALA A 47 11.99 10.03 -3.67
N ALA A 48 12.11 10.41 -2.39
CA ALA A 48 13.17 9.97 -1.49
C ALA A 48 13.09 8.48 -1.10
N LEU A 49 11.99 7.79 -1.45
CA LEU A 49 11.89 6.35 -1.27
C LEU A 49 12.40 5.63 -2.52
N ALA A 50 13.50 4.88 -2.36
CA ALA A 50 14.08 4.02 -3.37
C ALA A 50 13.47 2.62 -3.32
N PHE A 51 12.82 2.21 -4.41
CA PHE A 51 12.22 0.88 -4.61
C PHE A 51 11.86 0.67 -6.09
N ASN A 52 11.43 -0.54 -6.47
CA ASN A 52 10.95 -0.83 -7.82
C ASN A 52 9.56 -0.19 -8.06
N ARG A 53 9.56 1.01 -8.67
CA ARG A 53 8.35 1.78 -9.00
C ARG A 53 7.43 1.06 -9.98
N GLN A 54 8.00 0.31 -10.93
CA GLN A 54 7.23 -0.45 -11.92
C GLN A 54 6.46 -1.59 -11.23
N ALA A 55 7.11 -2.32 -10.33
CA ALA A 55 6.45 -3.36 -9.53
C ALA A 55 5.35 -2.79 -8.62
N ALA A 56 5.53 -1.58 -8.10
CA ALA A 56 4.53 -0.90 -7.26
C ALA A 56 3.36 -0.26 -8.04
N SER A 57 3.43 -0.20 -9.37
CA SER A 57 2.40 0.42 -10.20
C SER A 57 1.06 -0.30 -10.05
N GLY A 58 0.00 0.49 -9.86
CA GLY A 58 -1.35 0.03 -9.60
C GLY A 58 -1.56 -0.67 -8.26
N ARG A 59 -0.62 -0.55 -7.31
CA ARG A 59 -0.68 -1.22 -6.01
C ARG A 59 -0.71 -0.25 -4.84
N ARG A 60 -1.19 -0.73 -3.69
CA ARG A 60 -1.22 -0.06 -2.39
C ARG A 60 -0.74 -0.99 -1.29
N LEU A 61 -0.44 -0.45 -0.11
CA LEU A 61 0.02 -1.25 1.03
C LEU A 61 -1.05 -2.26 1.47
N ASP A 62 -0.61 -3.50 1.71
CA ASP A 62 -1.41 -4.58 2.28
C ASP A 62 -1.43 -4.50 3.81
N ILE A 63 -2.07 -3.44 4.31
CA ILE A 63 -2.20 -3.15 5.74
C ILE A 63 -3.65 -2.73 6.05
N PRO A 64 -4.08 -2.74 7.33
CA PRO A 64 -5.41 -2.30 7.70
C PRO A 64 -5.71 -0.87 7.23
N ALA A 65 -6.96 -0.62 6.83
CA ALA A 65 -7.40 0.69 6.39
C ALA A 65 -7.16 1.76 7.48
N GLY A 66 -6.72 2.94 7.07
CA GLY A 66 -6.39 4.04 7.99
C GLY A 66 -5.01 3.95 8.64
N THR A 67 -4.30 2.82 8.53
CA THR A 67 -2.91 2.69 9.00
C THR A 67 -1.91 3.13 7.94
N ALA A 68 -0.63 3.19 8.32
CA ALA A 68 0.46 3.65 7.47
C ALA A 68 1.78 2.94 7.79
N ALA A 69 2.67 2.92 6.80
CA ALA A 69 4.03 2.45 6.96
C ALA A 69 4.96 3.67 7.07
N ARG A 70 5.72 3.78 8.17
CA ARG A 70 6.71 4.85 8.44
C ARG A 70 8.16 4.43 8.22
N PHE A 71 8.91 5.16 7.41
CA PHE A 71 10.32 4.92 7.09
C PHE A 71 11.18 6.04 7.69
N GLU A 72 12.12 5.71 8.57
CA GLU A 72 13.10 6.68 9.11
C GLU A 72 14.19 6.98 8.06
N PRO A 73 14.96 8.08 8.20
CA PRO A 73 16.11 8.35 7.33
C PRO A 73 17.10 7.18 7.30
N GLY A 74 17.46 6.69 6.10
CA GLY A 74 18.35 5.55 5.91
C GLY A 74 17.73 4.16 6.16
N ASP A 75 16.50 4.10 6.65
CA ASP A 75 15.81 2.84 6.94
C ASP A 75 15.47 2.07 5.65
N SER A 76 15.62 0.74 5.70
CA SER A 76 15.30 -0.17 4.61
C SER A 76 14.44 -1.31 5.14
N ARG A 77 13.26 -1.48 4.55
CA ARG A 77 12.33 -2.53 4.96
C ARG A 77 11.53 -3.08 3.79
N THR A 78 11.08 -4.32 3.97
CA THR A 78 10.16 -4.96 3.05
C THR A 78 8.72 -4.59 3.40
N VAL A 79 7.95 -4.15 2.40
CA VAL A 79 6.50 -3.93 2.52
C VAL A 79 5.75 -4.83 1.55
N ARG A 80 4.53 -5.20 1.93
CA ARG A 80 3.63 -6.00 1.10
C ARG A 80 2.68 -5.07 0.34
N LEU A 81 2.56 -5.27 -0.97
CA LEU A 81 1.73 -4.45 -1.84
C LEU A 81 0.68 -5.30 -2.57
N ILE A 82 -0.57 -4.87 -2.51
CA ILE A 82 -1.72 -5.49 -3.20
C ILE A 82 -2.24 -4.59 -4.31
N GLN A 83 -2.85 -5.19 -5.32
CA GLN A 83 -3.47 -4.48 -6.42
C GLN A 83 -4.63 -3.58 -5.96
N LEU A 84 -4.68 -2.36 -6.50
CA LEU A 84 -5.86 -1.50 -6.45
C LEU A 84 -7.06 -2.20 -7.10
N ALA A 85 -8.22 -1.99 -6.52
CA ALA A 85 -9.48 -2.59 -6.92
C ALA A 85 -10.35 -1.63 -7.74
N GLY A 86 -11.60 -2.04 -8.01
CA GLY A 86 -12.59 -1.20 -8.67
C GLY A 86 -12.20 -0.92 -10.12
N ARG A 87 -12.43 0.31 -10.58
CA ARG A 87 -12.09 0.74 -11.95
C ARG A 87 -10.60 0.86 -12.23
N ARG A 88 -9.75 0.74 -11.19
CA ARG A 88 -8.28 0.89 -11.29
C ARG A 88 -7.87 2.19 -11.99
N GLU A 89 -8.46 3.30 -11.56
CA GLU A 89 -8.11 4.64 -12.03
C GLU A 89 -7.49 5.44 -10.87
N VAL A 90 -6.46 6.23 -11.16
CA VAL A 90 -5.74 7.06 -10.19
C VAL A 90 -5.65 8.49 -10.69
N TYR A 91 -6.12 9.45 -9.90
CA TYR A 91 -6.15 10.88 -10.22
C TYR A 91 -5.56 11.73 -9.09
N GLY A 92 -4.91 12.84 -9.43
CA GLY A 92 -4.27 13.75 -8.47
C GLY A 92 -2.91 13.21 -8.02
N LEU A 93 -2.76 12.90 -6.73
CA LEU A 93 -1.51 12.41 -6.11
C LEU A 93 -0.26 13.17 -6.60
N SER A 94 0.67 12.51 -7.28
CA SER A 94 1.88 13.13 -7.85
C SER A 94 1.72 13.56 -9.32
N ASN A 95 0.50 13.48 -9.83
CA ASN A 95 0.10 13.69 -11.22
C ASN A 95 0.75 12.72 -12.22
N ALA A 96 1.26 11.58 -11.76
CA ALA A 96 2.00 10.65 -12.61
C ALA A 96 1.10 9.76 -13.48
N VAL A 97 -0.12 9.44 -13.01
CA VAL A 97 -1.08 8.57 -13.72
C VAL A 97 -2.23 9.37 -14.32
N ASN A 98 -3.00 10.09 -13.48
CA ASN A 98 -4.15 10.91 -13.89
C ASN A 98 -5.12 10.22 -14.87
N GLY A 99 -5.43 8.95 -14.62
CA GLY A 99 -6.24 8.15 -15.52
C GLY A 99 -6.33 6.66 -15.16
N PRO A 100 -6.82 5.83 -16.08
CA PRO A 100 -6.85 4.39 -15.92
C PRO A 100 -5.44 3.79 -15.87
N LEU A 101 -5.24 2.84 -14.96
CA LEU A 101 -4.03 2.05 -14.90
C LEU A 101 -4.01 0.99 -16.01
N ALA A 102 -2.82 0.57 -16.40
CA ALA A 102 -2.66 -0.55 -17.31
C ALA A 102 -3.37 -1.82 -16.77
N PRO A 103 -3.88 -2.68 -17.67
CA PRO A 103 -4.42 -3.98 -17.29
C PRO A 103 -3.40 -4.74 -16.44
N VAL A 104 -3.89 -5.50 -15.47
CA VAL A 104 -3.03 -6.45 -14.76
C VAL A 104 -2.75 -7.56 -15.76
N GLU A 105 -1.49 -7.80 -16.12
CA GLU A 105 -1.12 -9.06 -16.74
C GLU A 105 -1.35 -10.16 -15.71
N GLU A 106 -2.52 -10.80 -15.79
CA GLU A 106 -2.78 -12.03 -15.05
C GLU A 106 -1.79 -13.06 -15.57
N GLY A 107 -0.82 -13.42 -14.73
CA GLY A 107 0.12 -14.48 -15.03
C GLY A 107 -0.67 -15.71 -15.49
N ARG A 108 -0.42 -16.14 -16.74
CA ARG A 108 -0.77 -17.47 -17.22
C ARG A 108 -0.37 -18.47 -16.13
N LYS A 109 -1.35 -19.19 -15.59
CA LYS A 109 -1.11 -20.49 -14.96
C LYS A 109 -0.62 -21.47 -16.01
#